data_AF-A0A1Q8JZJ3-F1
#
_entry.id   AF-A0A1Q8JZJ3-F1
#
_cell.length_a   1.000
_cell.length_b   1.000
_cell.length_c   1.000
_cell.angle_alpha   90.00
_cell.angle_beta   90.00
_cell.angle_gamma   90.00
#
_symmetry.space_group_name_H-M   'P 1'
#
loop_
_entity.id
_entity.type
_entity.pdbx_description
1 polymer ?
#
loop_
_entity_poly.entity_id
_entity_poly.type
_entity_poly.pdbx_seq_one_letter_code
_entity_poly.pdbx_strand_id
1 'polypeptide(L)' 'MKRMNLRDVPDDVYAALAATAEANRQSLSAFVVDRLTEVAQVTRLDNYVASYQPPQGSGLTLDDATAVVREVREAS' A
#
# COMPACT_ATOMS: atom_id res chain seq x y z
N MET A 1 14.29 11.34 -11.43
CA MET A 1 14.01 10.00 -10.86
C MET A 1 15.27 9.15 -10.93
N LYS A 2 15.54 8.31 -9.92
CA LYS A 2 16.62 7.30 -10.00
C LYS A 2 16.15 6.13 -10.88
N ARG A 3 17.03 5.60 -11.72
CA ARG A 3 16.76 4.38 -12.51
C ARG A 3 16.92 3.16 -11.60
N MET A 4 15.96 2.25 -11.65
CA MET A 4 15.98 0.96 -10.97
C MET A 4 16.06 -0.15 -12.02
N ASN A 5 16.92 -1.12 -11.81
CA ASN A 5 17.04 -2.29 -12.68
C ASN A 5 16.62 -3.53 -11.87
N LEU A 6 15.48 -4.11 -12.23
CA LEU A 6 15.00 -5.36 -11.66
C LEU A 6 15.74 -6.52 -12.32
N ARG A 7 16.38 -7.34 -11.50
CA ARG A 7 17.10 -8.54 -11.93
C ARG A 7 16.43 -9.76 -11.32
N ASP A 8 16.63 -10.90 -11.97
CA ASP A 8 16.19 -12.21 -11.47
C ASP A 8 14.67 -12.29 -11.23
N VAL A 9 13.88 -11.61 -12.07
CA VAL A 9 12.42 -11.71 -12.06
C VAL A 9 12.01 -13.02 -12.72
N PRO A 10 11.29 -13.91 -12.03
CA PRO A 10 10.77 -15.14 -12.64
C PRO A 10 9.87 -14.84 -13.85
N ASP A 11 9.94 -15.70 -14.88
CA ASP A 11 9.24 -15.46 -16.16
C ASP A 11 7.71 -15.35 -16.00
N ASP A 12 7.13 -16.15 -15.10
CA ASP A 12 5.70 -16.11 -14.77
C ASP A 12 5.30 -14.78 -14.12
N VAL A 13 6.13 -14.27 -13.20
CA VAL A 13 5.94 -12.96 -12.56
C VAL A 13 6.06 -11.85 -13.60
N TYR A 14 7.06 -11.92 -14.48
CA TYR A 14 7.22 -10.95 -15.56
C TYR A 14 5.99 -10.94 -16.48
N ALA A 15 5.51 -12.12 -16.91
CA ALA A 15 4.35 -12.26 -17.77
C ALA A 15 3.08 -11.67 -17.13
N ALA A 16 2.85 -11.94 -15.84
CA ALA A 16 1.71 -11.39 -15.11
C ALA A 16 1.77 -9.85 -15.01
N LEU A 17 2.95 -9.29 -14.70
CA LEU A 17 3.14 -7.84 -14.64
C LEU A 17 2.97 -7.18 -16.00
N ALA A 18 3.48 -7.79 -17.07
CA ALA A 18 3.35 -7.28 -18.43
C ALA A 18 1.89 -7.27 -18.91
N ALA A 19 1.16 -8.38 -18.71
CA ALA A 19 -0.26 -8.47 -19.06
C ALA A 19 -1.10 -7.45 -18.29
N THR A 20 -0.79 -7.24 -17.01
CA THR A 20 -1.51 -6.26 -16.18
C THR A 20 -1.19 -4.82 -16.60
N ALA A 21 0.07 -4.51 -16.93
CA ALA A 21 0.44 -3.19 -17.45
C ALA A 21 -0.27 -2.87 -18.77
N GLU A 22 -0.37 -3.84 -19.68
CA GLU A 22 -1.11 -3.71 -20.93
C GLU A 22 -2.60 -3.47 -20.69
N ALA A 23 -3.22 -4.22 -19.78
CA ALA A 23 -4.62 -4.02 -19.39
C ALA A 23 -4.89 -2.60 -18.85
N ASN A 24 -3.90 -2.00 -18.17
CA ASN A 24 -3.95 -0.62 -17.66
C ASN A 24 -3.50 0.43 -18.68
N ARG A 25 -3.16 0.03 -19.92
CA ARG A 25 -2.62 0.91 -20.98
C ARG A 25 -1.35 1.65 -20.56
N GLN A 26 -0.53 1.02 -19.74
CA GLN A 26 0.72 1.55 -19.24
C GLN A 26 1.91 0.77 -19.80
N SER A 27 3.08 1.41 -19.86
CA SER A 27 4.31 0.65 -20.02
C SER A 27 4.58 -0.17 -18.76
N LEU A 28 5.24 -1.32 -18.89
CA LEU A 28 5.62 -2.17 -17.75
C LEU A 28 6.40 -1.38 -16.69
N SER A 29 7.31 -0.50 -17.10
CA SER A 29 8.10 0.31 -16.17
C SER A 29 7.24 1.31 -15.39
N ALA A 30 6.26 1.95 -16.02
CA ALA A 30 5.35 2.88 -15.35
C ALA A 30 4.47 2.13 -14.34
N PHE A 31 3.86 1.02 -14.77
CA PHE A 31 3.02 0.19 -13.91
C PHE A 31 3.77 -0.31 -12.67
N VAL A 32 5.00 -0.80 -12.83
CA VAL A 32 5.81 -1.28 -11.71
C VAL A 32 6.18 -0.14 -10.75
N VAL A 33 6.50 1.06 -11.27
CA VAL A 33 6.81 2.23 -10.43
C VAL A 33 5.59 2.67 -9.63
N ASP A 34 4.41 2.70 -10.25
CA ASP A 34 3.16 3.04 -9.56
C ASP A 34 2.89 2.04 -8.44
N ARG A 35 2.99 0.74 -8.74
CA ARG A 35 2.77 -0.30 -7.73
C ARG A 35 3.78 -0.27 -6.59
N LEU A 36 5.06 0.00 -6.89
CA LEU A 36 6.08 0.19 -5.85
C LEU A 36 5.82 1.44 -5.00
N THR A 37 5.27 2.50 -5.60
CA THR A 37 4.87 3.72 -4.90
C THR A 37 3.73 3.43 -3.92
N GLU A 38 2.72 2.69 -4.35
CA GLU A 38 1.61 2.24 -3.48
C GLU A 38 2.13 1.40 -2.31
N VAL A 39 3.01 0.42 -2.57
CA VAL A 39 3.61 -0.42 -1.51
C VAL A 39 4.41 0.42 -0.52
N ALA A 40 5.16 1.41 -0.99
CA ALA A 40 5.93 2.31 -0.12
C ALA A 40 5.00 3.19 0.75
N GLN A 41 3.87 3.62 0.21
CA GLN A 41 2.87 4.37 0.98
C GLN A 41 2.22 3.51 2.07
N VAL A 42 1.83 2.28 1.76
CA VAL A 42 1.26 1.33 2.74
C VAL A 42 2.26 1.00 3.84
N THR A 43 3.50 0.65 3.48
CA THR A 43 4.58 0.42 4.45
C THR A 43 4.77 1.62 5.38
N ARG A 44 4.66 2.85 4.85
CA ARG A 44 4.75 4.06 5.67
C ARG A 44 3.55 4.22 6.61
N LEU A 45 2.34 3.87 6.17
CA LEU A 45 1.14 3.92 7.01
C LEU A 45 1.20 2.90 8.14
N ASP A 46 1.60 1.65 7.86
CA ASP A 46 1.75 0.61 8.88
C ASP A 46 2.75 1.05 9.96
N ASN A 47 3.89 1.60 9.53
CA ASN A 47 4.88 2.16 10.44
C ASN A 47 4.33 3.35 11.23
N TYR A 48 3.55 4.24 10.59
CA TYR A 48 2.93 5.37 11.25
C TYR A 48 1.95 4.91 12.35
N VAL A 49 1.03 4.00 12.03
CA VAL A 49 0.07 3.43 12.98
C VAL A 49 0.79 2.73 14.14
N ALA A 50 1.84 1.94 13.86
CA ALA A 50 2.63 1.28 14.90
C ALA A 50 3.40 2.26 15.80
N SER A 51 3.83 3.39 15.25
CA SER A 51 4.57 4.44 15.98
C SER A 51 3.68 5.48 16.67
N TYR A 52 2.38 5.47 16.36
CA TYR A 52 1.45 6.48 16.84
C TYR A 52 1.27 6.35 18.35
N GLN A 53 1.81 7.31 19.10
CA GLN A 53 1.43 7.51 20.49
C GLN A 53 0.16 8.35 20.52
N PRO A 54 -0.97 7.79 21.01
CA PRO A 54 -2.18 8.58 21.20
C PRO A 54 -1.90 9.75 22.17
N PRO A 55 -2.51 10.93 21.95
CA PRO A 55 -2.40 12.06 22.85
C PRO A 55 -2.70 11.63 24.28
N GLN A 56 -1.73 11.81 25.18
CA GLN A 56 -1.90 11.45 26.58
C GLN A 56 -3.03 12.31 27.18
N GLY A 57 -4.00 11.66 27.82
CA GLY A 57 -5.16 12.33 28.43
C GLY A 57 -6.45 12.33 27.61
N SER A 58 -6.48 11.74 26.40
CA SER A 58 -7.73 11.58 25.63
C SER A 58 -8.64 10.46 26.16
N GLY A 59 -8.08 9.50 26.90
CA GLY A 59 -8.79 8.30 27.35
C GLY A 59 -9.15 7.31 26.23
N LEU A 60 -8.77 7.60 24.98
CA LEU A 60 -9.10 6.81 23.81
C LEU A 60 -7.98 5.82 23.46
N THR A 61 -8.37 4.58 23.25
CA THR A 61 -7.48 3.47 22.85
C THR A 61 -7.57 3.21 21.35
N LEU A 62 -6.64 2.39 20.83
CA LEU A 62 -6.68 1.93 19.43
C LEU A 62 -7.92 1.05 19.16
N ASP A 63 -8.40 0.33 20.17
CA ASP A 63 -9.61 -0.48 20.10
C ASP A 63 -10.87 0.39 19.96
N ASP A 64 -10.92 1.54 20.66
CA ASP A 64 -12.01 2.51 20.50
C ASP A 64 -12.05 3.06 19.07
N ALA A 65 -10.88 3.36 18.50
CA ALA A 65 -10.79 3.86 17.12
C ALA A 65 -11.20 2.79 16.09
N THR A 66 -10.80 1.53 16.27
CA THR A 66 -11.19 0.44 15.36
C THR A 66 -12.67 0.07 15.49
N ALA A 67 -13.27 0.18 16.67
CA ALA A 67 -14.70 0.00 16.86
C ALA A 67 -15.53 0.99 16.03
N VAL A 68 -15.15 2.28 16.04
CA VAL A 68 -15.83 3.32 15.26
C VAL A 68 -15.73 3.08 13.76
N VAL A 69 -14.55 2.70 13.26
CA VAL A 69 -14.36 2.38 11.82
C VAL A 69 -15.23 1.19 11.40
N ARG A 70 -15.35 0.17 12.25
CA ARG A 70 -16.20 -0.99 12.00
C ARG A 70 -17.68 -0.62 11.93
N GLU A 71 -18.18 0.19 12.87
CA GLU A 71 -19.57 0.65 12.85
C GLU A 71 -19.92 1.40 11.56
N VAL A 72 -19.05 2.31 11.09
CA VAL A 72 -19.27 3.05 9.84
C VAL A 72 -19.28 2.11 8.63
N ARG A 73 -18.40 1.10 8.61
CA ARG A 73 -18.32 0.10 7.53
C ARG A 73 -19.57 -0.78 7.47
N GLU A 74 -20.14 -1.16 8.61
CA GLU A 74 -21.34 -2.00 8.67
C GLU A 74 -22.64 -1.23 8.36
N ALA A 75 -22.60 0.11 8.45
CA ALA A 75 -23.71 0.99 8.12
C ALA A 75 -23.76 1.43 6.63
N SER A 76 -22.76 1.06 5.81
CA SER A 76 -22.67 1.36 4.36
C SER A 76 -22.94 0.12 3.51
#